data_AF-A0A7J8XU27-F1
#
_entry.id   AF-A0A7J8XU27-F1
#
_cell.length_a   1.000
_cell.length_b   1.000
_cell.length_c   1.000
_cell.angle_alpha   90.00
_cell.angle_beta   90.00
_cell.angle_gamma   90.00
#
_symmetry.space_group_name_H-M   'P 1'
#
loop_
_entity.id
_entity.type
_entity.pdbx_description
1 polymer ?
#
loop_
_entity_poly.entity_id
_entity_poly.type
_entity_poly.pdbx_seq_one_letter_code
_entity_poly.pdbx_strand_id
1 'polypeptide(L)'
;MDPIRKKLLIAAFTILCFSFTAILLSLVCLWKIHRKKKKNNSEKLLTQADDQSLEDAEKGVALSPSSFFAKCNSLSTLSLKGFASFIDYKMIEKATKNFDKINILDESGFKLVYKAILDNGTEVAVKKVFCLTKGIQREFENEVKLLSRFHHSNVISSYGYSIENETGFVVYEMMHNGSLETQLH
;
A
#
# COMPACT_ATOMS: atom_id res chain seq x y z
N MET A 1 -39.16 -28.52 44.64
CA MET A 1 -38.60 -28.78 43.30
C MET A 1 -37.97 -30.16 43.31
N ASP A 2 -38.61 -31.13 42.67
CA ASP A 2 -38.32 -32.55 42.85
C ASP A 2 -36.90 -32.90 42.36
N PRO A 3 -36.19 -33.82 43.04
CA PRO A 3 -34.82 -34.21 42.66
C PRO A 3 -34.74 -34.75 41.22
N ILE A 4 -35.84 -35.31 40.71
CA ILE A 4 -35.99 -35.80 39.33
C ILE A 4 -35.98 -34.63 38.32
N ARG A 5 -36.68 -33.52 38.63
CA ARG A 5 -36.75 -32.33 37.76
C ARG A 5 -35.39 -31.63 37.65
N LYS A 6 -34.59 -31.64 38.73
CA LYS A 6 -33.23 -31.07 38.71
C LYS A 6 -32.28 -31.87 37.81
N LYS A 7 -32.32 -33.21 37.86
CA LYS A 7 -31.52 -34.07 36.97
C LYS A 7 -31.90 -33.88 35.50
N LEU A 8 -33.19 -33.74 35.22
CA LEU A 8 -33.69 -33.48 33.86
C LEU A 8 -33.22 -32.12 33.32
N LEU A 9 -33.24 -31.07 34.14
CA LEU A 9 -32.73 -29.75 33.77
C LEU A 9 -31.23 -29.77 33.48
N ILE A 10 -30.42 -30.42 34.33
CA ILE A 10 -28.98 -30.52 34.13
C ILE A 10 -28.67 -31.26 32.82
N ALA A 11 -29.37 -32.37 32.54
CA ALA A 11 -29.23 -33.10 31.27
C ALA A 11 -29.56 -32.19 30.07
N ALA A 12 -30.66 -31.44 30.12
CA ALA A 12 -31.02 -30.52 29.04
C ALA A 12 -29.97 -29.41 28.82
N PHE A 13 -29.44 -28.80 29.89
CA PHE A 13 -28.37 -27.79 29.77
C PHE A 13 -27.09 -28.35 29.18
N THR A 14 -26.69 -29.57 29.57
CA THR A 14 -25.50 -30.19 28.97
C THR A 14 -25.67 -30.41 27.47
N ILE A 15 -26.84 -30.89 27.02
CA ILE A 15 -27.14 -31.12 25.60
C ILE A 15 -27.13 -29.79 24.81
N LEU A 16 -27.71 -28.73 25.38
CA LEU A 16 -27.70 -27.38 24.80
C LEU A 16 -26.28 -26.82 24.68
N CYS A 17 -25.44 -26.97 25.70
CA CYS A 17 -24.05 -26.53 25.68
C CYS A 17 -23.22 -27.30 24.65
N PHE A 18 -23.34 -28.62 24.56
CA PHE A 18 -22.63 -29.41 23.54
C PHE A 18 -23.02 -28.99 22.12
N SER A 19 -24.30 -28.74 21.86
CA SER A 19 -24.78 -28.29 20.55
C SER A 19 -24.23 -26.90 20.19
N PHE A 20 -24.23 -25.96 21.14
CA PHE A 20 -23.72 -24.60 20.92
C PHE A 20 -22.22 -24.58 20.66
N THR A 21 -21.43 -25.37 21.39
CA THR A 21 -19.98 -25.50 21.16
C THR A 21 -19.65 -26.07 19.79
N ALA A 22 -20.41 -27.08 19.32
CA ALA A 22 -20.24 -27.64 17.98
C ALA A 22 -20.55 -26.61 16.87
N ILE A 23 -21.61 -25.80 17.05
CA ILE A 23 -21.98 -24.73 16.11
C ILE A 23 -20.89 -23.65 16.07
N LEU A 24 -20.39 -23.18 17.22
CA LEU A 24 -19.32 -22.19 17.27
C LEU A 24 -18.03 -22.68 16.61
N LEU A 25 -17.64 -23.94 16.85
CA LEU A 25 -16.48 -24.55 16.18
C LEU A 25 -16.69 -24.66 14.67
N SER A 26 -17.89 -25.05 14.22
CA SER A 26 -18.24 -25.08 12.80
C SER A 26 -18.14 -23.71 12.15
N LEU A 27 -18.68 -22.66 12.78
CA LEU A 27 -18.59 -21.28 12.28
C LEU A 27 -17.15 -20.77 12.24
N VAL A 28 -16.33 -21.07 13.24
CA VAL A 28 -14.90 -20.70 13.26
C VAL A 28 -14.11 -21.48 12.20
N CYS A 29 -14.39 -22.76 12.01
CA CYS A 29 -13.81 -23.59 10.96
C CYS A 29 -14.18 -23.06 9.57
N LEU A 30 -15.46 -22.77 9.34
CA LEU A 30 -15.93 -22.14 8.10
C LEU A 30 -15.29 -20.77 7.90
N TRP A 31 -15.15 -19.95 8.95
CA TRP A 31 -14.48 -18.65 8.85
C TRP A 31 -12.99 -18.79 8.50
N LYS A 32 -12.28 -19.77 9.07
CA LYS A 32 -10.89 -20.07 8.70
C LYS A 32 -10.77 -20.60 7.27
N ILE A 33 -11.63 -21.54 6.88
CA ILE A 33 -11.68 -22.08 5.51
C ILE A 33 -12.03 -20.95 4.53
N HIS A 34 -12.96 -20.07 4.88
CA HIS A 34 -13.36 -18.93 4.06
C HIS A 34 -12.26 -17.86 4.01
N ARG A 35 -11.54 -17.62 5.11
CA ARG A 35 -10.36 -16.74 5.16
C ARG A 35 -9.21 -17.30 4.31
N LYS A 36 -9.03 -18.63 4.29
CA LYS A 36 -8.07 -19.34 3.43
C LYS A 36 -8.53 -19.35 1.95
N LYS A 37 -9.83 -19.53 1.69
CA LYS A 37 -10.43 -19.43 0.34
C LYS A 37 -10.37 -18.01 -0.22
N LYS A 38 -10.50 -16.97 0.62
CA LYS A 38 -10.29 -15.56 0.23
C LYS A 38 -8.82 -15.30 -0.14
N LYS A 39 -7.85 -15.92 0.55
CA LYS A 39 -6.43 -15.87 0.19
C LYS A 39 -6.15 -16.64 -1.13
N ASN A 40 -6.72 -17.82 -1.31
CA ASN A 40 -6.55 -18.62 -2.53
C ASN A 40 -7.29 -18.07 -3.75
N ASN A 41 -8.44 -17.39 -3.57
CA ASN A 41 -9.14 -16.71 -4.67
C ASN A 41 -8.42 -15.43 -5.10
N SER A 42 -7.70 -14.77 -4.19
CA SER A 42 -6.76 -13.70 -4.54
C SER A 42 -5.59 -14.22 -5.40
N GLU A 43 -5.24 -15.50 -5.27
CA GLU A 43 -4.21 -16.19 -6.06
C GLU A 43 -4.78 -16.74 -7.38
N LYS A 44 -5.99 -17.32 -7.40
CA LYS A 44 -6.62 -17.88 -8.60
C LYS A 44 -7.13 -16.84 -9.61
N LEU A 45 -7.48 -15.63 -9.17
CA LEU A 45 -7.85 -14.53 -10.09
C LEU A 45 -6.65 -13.97 -10.87
N LEU A 46 -5.42 -14.36 -10.51
CA LEU A 46 -4.19 -14.04 -11.23
C LEU A 46 -3.77 -15.13 -12.23
N THR A 47 -4.46 -16.28 -12.28
CA THR A 47 -4.07 -17.43 -13.13
C THR A 47 -5.10 -17.82 -14.17
N GLN A 48 -6.07 -16.95 -14.49
CA GLN A 48 -7.10 -17.22 -15.52
C GLN A 48 -7.32 -16.00 -16.42
N ALA A 49 -6.23 -15.46 -16.97
CA ALA A 49 -6.27 -14.52 -18.09
C ALA A 49 -5.32 -14.89 -19.24
N ASP A 50 -4.51 -15.94 -19.10
CA ASP A 50 -3.71 -16.51 -20.19
C ASP A 50 -4.00 -18.00 -20.25
N ASP A 51 -4.88 -18.41 -21.17
CA ASP A 51 -4.47 -19.26 -22.29
C ASP A 51 -5.64 -19.47 -23.28
N GLN A 52 -5.47 -19.01 -24.52
CA GLN A 52 -5.94 -19.68 -25.75
C GLN A 52 -5.34 -19.01 -27.00
N SER A 53 -4.11 -19.44 -27.33
CA SER A 53 -3.54 -19.89 -28.63
C SER A 53 -3.73 -19.02 -29.90
N LEU A 54 -2.72 -18.78 -30.75
CA LEU A 54 -1.92 -19.79 -31.47
C LEU A 54 -0.58 -19.20 -32.00
N GLU A 55 0.50 -19.99 -31.81
CA GLU A 55 1.78 -20.21 -32.56
C GLU A 55 2.32 -19.12 -33.51
N ASP A 56 3.60 -18.69 -33.41
CA ASP A 56 4.75 -19.42 -33.98
C ASP A 56 6.12 -19.18 -33.28
N ALA A 57 6.82 -20.30 -33.09
CA ALA A 57 8.26 -20.59 -33.18
C ALA A 57 9.37 -19.63 -32.67
N GLU A 58 10.04 -20.12 -31.61
CA GLU A 58 11.49 -20.25 -31.36
C GLU A 58 12.46 -19.04 -31.45
N LYS A 59 13.06 -18.66 -30.32
CA LYS A 59 14.47 -18.99 -29.92
C LYS A 59 14.99 -18.03 -28.80
N GLY A 60 15.59 -18.62 -27.76
CA GLY A 60 16.80 -18.06 -27.14
C GLY A 60 16.69 -17.23 -25.86
N VAL A 61 16.67 -17.92 -24.72
CA VAL A 61 17.16 -17.58 -23.35
C VAL A 61 17.81 -16.19 -23.14
N ALA A 62 17.11 -15.32 -22.39
CA ALA A 62 17.66 -14.39 -21.39
C ALA A 62 16.53 -13.95 -20.44
N LEU A 63 16.50 -14.43 -19.19
CA LEU A 63 15.49 -14.04 -18.20
C LEU A 63 15.78 -12.63 -17.67
N SER A 64 15.19 -11.64 -18.32
CA SER A 64 15.08 -10.27 -17.84
C SER A 64 13.99 -10.18 -16.75
N PRO A 65 14.17 -9.46 -15.62
CA PRO A 65 13.17 -9.38 -14.54
C PRO A 65 11.88 -8.59 -14.86
N SER A 66 11.59 -8.34 -16.13
CA SER A 66 10.59 -7.35 -16.57
C SER A 66 9.12 -7.76 -16.37
N SER A 67 8.82 -9.01 -16.02
CA SER A 67 7.44 -9.51 -15.91
C SER A 67 6.81 -9.38 -14.52
N PHE A 68 7.55 -8.99 -13.48
CA PHE A 68 6.99 -8.65 -12.16
C PHE A 68 6.54 -7.18 -12.03
N PHE A 69 6.83 -6.34 -13.02
CA PHE A 69 6.59 -4.88 -13.02
C PHE A 69 5.62 -4.47 -14.15
N ALA A 70 4.44 -5.08 -14.19
CA ALA A 70 3.47 -4.85 -15.25
C ALA A 70 2.30 -3.93 -14.82
N LYS A 71 2.49 -2.63 -15.09
CA LYS A 71 1.53 -1.66 -15.64
C LYS A 71 0.63 -0.93 -14.62
N CYS A 72 1.15 0.18 -14.08
CA CYS A 72 0.41 1.15 -13.27
C CYS A 72 0.51 2.60 -13.81
N ASN A 73 0.59 2.84 -15.13
CA ASN A 73 1.08 4.13 -15.61
C ASN A 73 0.01 5.17 -15.98
N SER A 74 -1.29 4.83 -16.09
CA SER A 74 -2.31 5.81 -16.55
C SER A 74 -3.44 6.13 -15.57
N LEU A 75 -3.78 5.22 -14.66
CA LEU A 75 -4.94 5.39 -13.79
C LEU A 75 -4.65 6.30 -12.58
N SER A 76 -3.42 6.27 -12.07
CA SER A 76 -2.98 6.99 -10.88
C SER A 76 -2.95 8.50 -11.11
N THR A 77 -2.44 8.97 -12.25
CA THR A 77 -2.38 10.40 -12.58
C THR A 77 -3.78 10.99 -12.76
N LEU A 78 -4.73 10.25 -13.33
CA LEU A 78 -6.13 10.67 -13.48
C LEU A 78 -6.88 10.69 -12.15
N SER A 79 -6.62 9.74 -11.24
CA SER A 79 -7.23 9.67 -9.89
C SER A 79 -6.85 10.85 -8.99
N LEU A 80 -5.68 11.47 -9.22
CA LEU A 80 -5.15 12.56 -8.42
C LEU A 80 -5.38 13.96 -9.02
N LYS A 81 -5.86 14.01 -10.26
CA LYS A 81 -6.15 15.27 -10.95
C LYS A 81 -7.21 16.08 -10.16
N GLY A 82 -6.86 17.31 -9.82
CA GLY A 82 -7.73 18.23 -9.05
C GLY A 82 -7.59 18.13 -7.54
N PHE A 83 -6.82 17.16 -7.00
CA PHE A 83 -6.50 17.11 -5.58
C PHE A 83 -5.20 17.84 -5.26
N ALA A 84 -4.14 17.62 -6.05
CA ALA A 84 -2.82 18.19 -5.83
C ALA A 84 -2.20 18.66 -7.16
N SER A 85 -1.17 19.50 -7.07
CA SER A 85 -0.42 19.95 -8.24
C SER A 85 0.47 18.82 -8.79
N PHE A 86 0.48 18.65 -10.11
CA PHE A 86 1.41 17.74 -10.78
C PHE A 86 2.73 18.46 -11.04
N ILE A 87 3.83 17.85 -10.64
CA ILE A 87 5.20 18.34 -10.84
C ILE A 87 5.89 17.42 -11.84
N ASP A 88 6.54 17.99 -12.84
CA ASP A 88 7.28 17.21 -13.82
C ASP A 88 8.42 16.43 -13.14
N TYR A 89 8.55 15.14 -13.47
CA TYR A 89 9.56 14.27 -12.88
C TYR A 89 10.98 14.83 -13.08
N LYS A 90 11.25 15.42 -14.25
CA LYS A 90 12.57 16.01 -14.55
C LYS A 90 12.97 17.12 -13.59
N MET A 91 11.98 17.89 -13.09
CA MET A 91 12.23 18.93 -12.10
C MET A 91 12.66 18.30 -10.76
N ILE A 92 12.03 17.20 -10.37
CA ILE A 92 12.35 16.46 -9.15
C ILE A 92 13.72 15.78 -9.26
N GLU A 93 13.99 15.12 -10.39
CA GLU A 93 15.28 14.47 -10.67
C GLU A 93 16.43 15.48 -10.58
N LYS A 94 16.28 16.64 -11.22
CA LYS A 94 17.27 17.73 -11.13
C LYS A 94 17.41 18.26 -9.69
N ALA A 95 16.30 18.55 -9.01
CA ALA A 95 16.30 19.10 -7.65
C ALA A 95 16.97 18.18 -6.62
N THR A 96 16.89 16.85 -6.84
CA THR A 96 17.51 15.83 -5.99
C THR A 96 18.93 15.44 -6.43
N LYS A 97 19.50 16.12 -7.44
CA LYS A 97 20.80 15.79 -8.06
C LYS A 97 20.85 14.34 -8.56
N ASN A 98 19.84 13.92 -9.31
CA ASN A 98 19.64 12.55 -9.80
C ASN A 98 19.48 11.53 -8.66
N PHE A 99 18.75 11.89 -7.61
CA PHE A 99 18.53 11.05 -6.42
C PHE A 99 19.83 10.58 -5.75
N ASP A 100 20.80 11.50 -5.61
CA ASP A 100 22.08 11.23 -4.96
C ASP A 100 21.86 10.72 -3.53
N LYS A 101 22.56 9.64 -3.18
CA LYS A 101 22.45 8.96 -1.88
C LYS A 101 22.87 9.87 -0.73
N ILE A 102 23.76 10.84 -0.96
CA ILE A 102 24.17 11.80 0.07
C ILE A 102 23.01 12.69 0.54
N ASN A 103 21.94 12.80 -0.26
CA ASN A 103 20.78 13.63 0.04
C ASN A 103 19.64 12.82 0.69
N ILE A 104 19.83 11.54 1.01
CA ILE A 104 18.80 10.75 1.70
C ILE A 104 18.64 11.27 3.13
N LEU A 105 17.41 11.64 3.48
CA LEU A 105 17.00 12.04 4.82
C LEU A 105 16.46 10.85 5.61
N ASP A 106 15.74 9.95 4.94
CA ASP A 106 15.11 8.78 5.56
C ASP A 106 14.95 7.64 4.54
N GLU A 107 15.05 6.40 5.02
CA GLU A 107 14.87 5.17 4.26
C GLU A 107 14.00 4.19 5.06
N SER A 108 12.82 3.88 4.51
CA SER A 108 11.88 2.99 5.16
C SER A 108 11.13 2.11 4.15
N GLY A 109 11.48 0.82 4.12
CA GLY A 109 10.83 -0.17 3.27
C GLY A 109 10.85 0.20 1.79
N PHE A 110 9.68 0.48 1.21
CA PHE A 110 9.52 0.88 -0.20
C PHE A 110 9.55 2.41 -0.40
N LYS A 111 10.01 3.17 0.59
CA LYS A 111 9.94 4.64 0.63
C LYS A 111 11.33 5.20 0.95
N LEU A 112 11.76 6.19 0.16
CA LEU A 112 12.96 6.99 0.41
C LEU A 112 12.56 8.46 0.46
N VAL A 113 13.14 9.22 1.39
CA VAL A 113 12.95 10.66 1.46
C VAL A 113 14.28 11.34 1.15
N TYR A 114 14.28 12.23 0.17
CA TYR A 114 15.46 12.97 -0.26
C TYR A 114 15.33 14.45 0.09
N LYS A 115 16.42 15.08 0.49
CA LYS A 115 16.58 16.53 0.45
C LYS A 115 16.73 16.98 -1.00
N ALA A 116 15.99 18.00 -1.39
CA ALA A 116 16.06 18.61 -2.71
C ALA A 116 16.00 20.14 -2.62
N ILE A 117 16.50 20.79 -3.66
CA ILE A 117 16.40 22.25 -3.82
C ILE A 117 15.77 22.51 -5.17
N LEU A 118 14.59 23.13 -5.18
CA LEU A 118 13.89 23.51 -6.39
C LEU A 118 14.62 24.66 -7.10
N ASP A 119 14.31 24.90 -8.38
CA ASP A 119 14.97 25.94 -9.19
C ASP A 119 14.82 27.36 -8.62
N ASN A 120 13.78 27.60 -7.83
CA ASN A 120 13.54 28.87 -7.12
C ASN A 120 14.32 29.01 -5.80
N GLY A 121 15.16 28.02 -5.44
CA GLY A 121 15.93 27.98 -4.20
C GLY A 121 15.17 27.44 -2.99
N THR A 122 13.90 27.04 -3.14
CA THR A 122 13.14 26.45 -2.03
C THR A 122 13.68 25.06 -1.70
N GLU A 123 14.06 24.83 -0.44
CA GLU A 123 14.39 23.51 0.07
C GLU A 123 13.12 22.68 0.29
N VAL A 124 13.12 21.44 -0.20
CA VAL A 124 11.98 20.52 -0.15
C VAL A 124 12.41 19.12 0.21
N ALA A 125 11.49 18.34 0.79
CA ALA A 125 11.67 16.91 0.99
C ALA A 125 10.90 16.14 -0.09
N VAL A 126 11.58 15.30 -0.86
CA VAL A 126 11.00 14.48 -1.93
C VAL A 126 10.87 13.05 -1.43
N LYS A 127 9.65 12.61 -1.19
CA LYS A 127 9.35 11.22 -0.86
C LYS A 127 9.14 10.42 -2.14
N LYS A 128 10.04 9.48 -2.40
CA LYS A 128 10.00 8.49 -3.49
C LYS A 128 9.39 7.20 -2.98
N VAL A 129 8.37 6.69 -3.66
CA VAL A 129 7.67 5.45 -3.32
C VAL A 129 7.81 4.47 -4.47
N PHE A 130 8.53 3.37 -4.25
CA PHE A 130 8.79 2.35 -5.26
C PHE A 130 7.64 1.36 -5.38
N CYS A 131 7.55 0.71 -6.55
CA CYS A 131 6.69 -0.45 -6.80
C CYS A 131 5.25 -0.20 -6.35
N LEU A 132 4.55 0.68 -7.07
CA LEU A 132 3.13 1.02 -6.83
C LEU A 132 2.19 -0.17 -7.12
N THR A 133 2.35 -1.29 -6.42
CA THR A 133 1.33 -2.33 -6.35
C THR A 133 0.00 -1.74 -5.88
N LYS A 134 -1.13 -2.39 -6.16
CA LYS A 134 -2.47 -1.87 -5.81
C LYS A 134 -2.61 -1.38 -4.36
N GLY A 135 -1.93 -2.03 -3.41
CA GLY A 135 -1.91 -1.62 -2.00
C GLY A 135 -1.12 -0.34 -1.78
N ILE A 136 0.14 -0.33 -2.23
CA ILE A 136 1.07 0.81 -2.09
C ILE A 136 0.56 2.03 -2.87
N GLN A 137 0.01 1.82 -4.06
CA GLN A 137 -0.62 2.87 -4.85
C GLN A 137 -1.76 3.56 -4.09
N ARG A 138 -2.61 2.78 -3.41
CA ARG A 138 -3.70 3.36 -2.62
C ARG A 138 -3.20 4.17 -1.44
N GLU A 139 -2.13 3.72 -0.78
CA GLU A 139 -1.48 4.50 0.28
C GLU A 139 -0.93 5.82 -0.26
N PHE A 140 -0.21 5.77 -1.37
CA PHE A 140 0.32 6.96 -2.04
C PHE A 140 -0.80 7.93 -2.44
N GLU A 141 -1.87 7.43 -3.07
CA GLU A 141 -2.99 8.28 -3.47
C GLU A 141 -3.72 8.90 -2.27
N ASN A 142 -3.89 8.15 -1.19
CA ASN A 142 -4.48 8.66 0.04
C ASN A 142 -3.59 9.76 0.66
N GLU A 143 -2.27 9.53 0.70
CA GLU A 143 -1.32 10.51 1.24
C GLU A 143 -1.39 11.83 0.47
N VAL A 144 -1.35 11.77 -0.87
CA VAL A 144 -1.50 12.96 -1.73
C VAL A 144 -2.85 13.64 -1.52
N LYS A 145 -3.96 12.88 -1.53
CA LYS A 145 -5.32 13.44 -1.38
C LYS A 145 -5.58 14.07 0.00
N LEU A 146 -5.01 13.51 1.05
CA LEU A 146 -5.20 14.02 2.41
C LEU A 146 -4.35 15.28 2.61
N LEU A 147 -3.06 15.22 2.31
CA LEU A 147 -2.14 16.33 2.54
C LEU A 147 -2.42 17.52 1.63
N SER A 148 -3.03 17.30 0.46
CA SER A 148 -3.47 18.40 -0.38
C SER A 148 -4.71 19.15 0.12
N ARG A 149 -5.47 18.56 1.05
CA ARG A 149 -6.69 19.18 1.62
C ARG A 149 -6.43 19.87 2.95
N PHE A 150 -5.47 19.38 3.73
CA PHE A 150 -5.20 19.90 5.07
C PHE A 150 -4.02 20.86 5.05
N HIS A 151 -4.32 22.15 5.16
CA HIS A 151 -3.32 23.21 5.34
C HIS A 151 -3.42 23.73 6.77
N HIS A 152 -2.53 23.29 7.65
CA HIS A 152 -2.52 23.68 9.06
C HIS A 152 -1.08 23.72 9.59
N SER A 153 -0.78 24.62 10.53
CA SER A 153 0.59 24.82 11.06
C SER A 153 1.23 23.59 11.72
N ASN A 154 0.43 22.57 12.03
CA ASN A 154 0.88 21.31 12.66
C ASN A 154 0.77 20.09 11.72
N VAL A 155 0.50 20.33 10.44
CA VAL A 155 0.40 19.29 9.41
C VAL A 155 1.37 19.67 8.30
N ILE A 156 2.26 18.75 7.93
CA ILE A 156 3.24 18.99 6.88
C ILE A 156 2.54 19.32 5.55
N SER A 157 2.98 20.40 4.91
CA SER A 157 2.42 20.85 3.64
C SER A 157 3.06 20.10 2.46
N SER A 158 2.24 19.66 1.50
CA SER A 158 2.72 19.13 0.22
C SER A 158 2.61 20.16 -0.90
N TYR A 159 3.67 20.35 -1.68
CA TYR A 159 3.64 21.19 -2.89
C TYR A 159 2.99 20.49 -4.08
N GLY A 160 3.09 19.17 -4.15
CA GLY A 160 2.56 18.40 -5.26
C GLY A 160 3.06 16.97 -5.32
N TYR A 161 2.75 16.32 -6.43
CA TYR A 161 3.12 14.94 -6.70
C TYR A 161 3.66 14.77 -8.11
N SER A 162 4.38 13.69 -8.33
CA SER A 162 4.77 13.22 -9.66
C SER A 162 4.65 11.70 -9.73
N ILE A 163 4.53 11.17 -10.93
CA ILE A 163 4.49 9.73 -11.18
C ILE A 163 5.34 9.48 -12.42
N GLU A 164 6.38 8.66 -12.25
CA GLU A 164 7.25 8.23 -13.34
C GLU A 164 7.30 6.70 -13.31
N ASN A 165 6.83 6.07 -14.37
CA ASN A 165 6.63 4.62 -14.44
C ASN A 165 5.82 4.10 -13.24
N GLU A 166 6.35 3.15 -12.48
CA GLU A 166 5.70 2.58 -11.28
C GLU A 166 6.23 3.19 -9.97
N THR A 167 6.78 4.41 -10.05
CA THR A 167 7.31 5.14 -8.90
C THR A 167 6.51 6.42 -8.69
N GLY A 168 6.02 6.60 -7.46
CA GLY A 168 5.34 7.82 -7.03
C GLY A 168 6.31 8.77 -6.32
N PHE A 169 6.08 10.06 -6.49
CA PHE A 169 6.83 11.11 -5.81
C PHE A 169 5.85 12.07 -5.14
N VAL A 170 6.12 12.43 -3.89
CA VAL A 170 5.42 13.53 -3.20
C VAL A 170 6.46 14.54 -2.74
N VAL A 171 6.20 15.81 -3.03
CA VAL A 171 7.11 16.92 -2.68
C VAL A 171 6.50 17.66 -1.49
N TYR A 172 7.24 17.69 -0.39
CA TYR A 172 6.87 18.34 0.87
C TYR A 172 7.74 19.55 1.17
N GLU A 173 7.25 20.41 2.05
CA GLU A 173 8.10 21.37 2.74
C GLU A 173 9.23 20.67 3.51
N MET A 174 10.39 21.33 3.55
CA MET A 174 11.52 20.84 4.32
C MET A 174 11.29 21.04 5.82
N MET A 175 11.44 19.98 6.60
CA MET A 175 11.45 20.04 8.07
C MET A 175 12.89 20.03 8.57
N HIS A 176 13.47 21.21 8.82
CA HIS A 176 14.89 21.35 9.20
C HIS A 176 15.27 20.66 10.52
N ASN A 177 14.30 20.48 11.40
CA ASN A 177 14.50 19.86 12.71
C ASN A 177 14.40 18.33 12.69
N GLY A 178 14.16 17.72 11.52
CA GLY A 178 14.03 16.28 11.38
C GLY A 178 12.77 15.71 12.02
N SER A 179 12.78 14.39 12.27
CA SER A 179 11.68 13.69 12.92
C SER A 179 11.79 13.84 14.44
N LEU A 180 10.66 13.74 15.14
CA LEU A 180 10.68 13.72 16.61
C LEU A 180 11.49 12.53 17.16
N GLU A 181 11.49 11.40 16.44
CA GLU A 181 12.26 10.20 16.80
C GLU A 181 13.77 10.49 16.86
N THR A 182 14.30 11.28 15.92
CA THR A 182 15.72 11.66 15.92
C THR A 182 16.09 12.66 17.00
N GLN A 183 15.12 13.34 17.62
CA GLN A 183 15.37 14.31 18.69
C GLN A 183 15.27 13.71 20.10
N LEU A 184 14.62 12.55 20.25
CA LEU A 184 14.36 11.92 21.55
C LEU A 184 15.25 10.71 21.86
N HIS A 185 16.09 10.27 20.92
CA HIS A 185 16.91 9.06 21.03
C HIS A 185 18.38 9.32 20.70
#